data_AF-A0A929W0D5-F1
#
_entry.id   AF-A0A929W0D5-F1
#
_cell.length_a   1.000
_cell.length_b   1.000
_cell.length_c   1.000
_cell.angle_alpha   90.00
_cell.angle_beta   90.00
_cell.angle_gamma   90.00
#
_symmetry.space_group_name_H-M   'P 1'
#
loop_
_entity.id
_entity.type
_entity.pdbx_description
1 polymer ?
#
loop_
_entity_poly.entity_id
_entity_poly.type
_entity_poly.pdbx_seq_one_letter_code
_entity_poly.pdbx_strand_id
1 'polypeptide(L)'
;MRKITELYHRLLRKRKLAQVVLPTELFTFPLGLTLGVLLPIPLAWLSTFASFALGVLVVYLCGGLAMNRSGVLRSLGVLSLWGIMILLFPLKARCTLELQALLLVSYLISSLLVFGYRRWRDQRSSPEARLCVRGRVLRVERLRFECILVLFSLAALCFIGVCFQFCPIELHALLLWAGYFIACFTWGVYALETTHLIWVQRRLMREAFIPILDEEHRVIGRVSKTDPYTELGRLPVVRLVATSCSMIYLEQMPESIALPARPGCDTPFVSWLTEGWTPEQTAQRMIDQRFCGIRRARPRFLLHYHEVVGGQAVSVYLFGVAIEEPSQLLIDCLPQQGRWWPVSHLAQQCEHCQFSPYLHSEYPYLEQTLLLAERLRSTATSSSSTDE
;
A
#
# COMPACT_ATOMS: atom_id res chain seq x y z
N MET A 1 5.20 22.06 25.04
CA MET A 1 5.46 20.75 24.37
C MET A 1 4.48 20.42 23.24
N ARG A 2 3.15 20.49 23.41
CA ARG A 2 2.15 20.15 22.37
C ARG A 2 2.36 20.80 20.98
N LYS A 3 2.71 22.10 20.93
CA LYS A 3 2.98 22.83 19.68
C LYS A 3 4.20 22.31 18.92
N ILE A 4 5.22 21.79 19.62
CA ILE A 4 6.43 21.22 19.01
C ILE A 4 6.13 19.85 18.42
N THR A 5 5.30 19.04 19.09
CA THR A 5 4.86 17.73 18.59
C THR A 5 3.96 17.87 17.35
N GLU A 6 3.10 18.88 17.31
CA GLU A 6 2.30 19.20 16.10
C GLU A 6 3.15 19.75 14.95
N LEU A 7 4.14 20.59 15.24
CA LEU A 7 5.08 21.08 14.21
C LEU A 7 5.92 19.91 13.68
N TYR A 8 6.38 19.02 14.55
CA TYR A 8 7.11 17.81 14.21
C TYR A 8 6.27 16.86 13.34
N HIS A 9 4.99 16.63 13.69
CA HIS A 9 4.09 15.81 12.88
C HIS A 9 3.69 16.49 11.55
N ARG A 10 3.56 17.82 11.49
CA ARG A 10 3.36 18.57 10.23
C ARG A 10 4.60 18.50 9.33
N LEU A 11 5.79 18.63 9.91
CA LEU A 11 7.07 18.48 9.21
C LEU A 11 7.28 17.03 8.74
N LEU A 12 6.92 16.02 9.55
CA LEU A 12 6.94 14.62 9.15
C LEU A 12 5.93 14.31 8.05
N ARG A 13 4.72 14.89 8.10
CA ARG A 13 3.72 14.78 7.02
C ARG A 13 4.22 15.44 5.73
N LYS A 14 4.84 16.63 5.82
CA LYS A 14 5.48 17.27 4.67
C LYS A 14 6.66 16.45 4.14
N ARG A 15 7.47 15.84 5.01
CA ARG A 15 8.53 14.88 4.63
C ARG A 15 7.97 13.63 3.95
N LYS A 16 6.85 13.08 4.43
CA LYS A 16 6.14 11.95 3.79
C LYS A 16 5.50 12.33 2.45
N LEU A 17 4.99 13.57 2.28
CA LEU A 17 4.52 14.07 0.99
C LEU A 17 5.67 14.39 0.03
N ALA A 18 6.84 14.79 0.54
CA ALA A 18 8.08 14.99 -0.21
C ALA A 18 8.84 13.68 -0.50
N GLN A 19 8.30 12.51 -0.10
CA GLN A 19 8.73 11.19 -0.60
C GLN A 19 8.27 10.98 -2.05
N VAL A 20 8.43 12.00 -2.88
CA VAL A 20 8.46 11.82 -4.31
C VAL A 20 9.74 11.05 -4.57
N VAL A 21 9.61 9.78 -4.94
CA VAL A 21 10.69 9.04 -5.57
C VAL A 21 10.95 9.79 -6.87
N LEU A 22 11.79 10.84 -6.81
CA LEU A 22 12.22 11.53 -8.02
C LEU A 22 12.93 10.45 -8.82
N PRO A 23 12.39 10.06 -9.98
CA PRO A 23 13.00 8.99 -10.73
C PRO A 23 14.28 9.61 -11.29
N THR A 24 15.42 9.21 -10.72
CA THR A 24 16.74 9.76 -11.04
C THR A 24 17.12 9.58 -12.51
N GLU A 25 16.42 8.64 -13.17
CA GLU A 25 16.41 8.43 -14.62
C GLU A 25 15.92 9.64 -15.43
N LEU A 26 15.21 10.62 -14.82
CA LEU A 26 14.75 11.85 -15.48
C LEU A 26 15.94 12.69 -15.93
N PHE A 27 16.98 12.75 -15.09
CA PHE A 27 18.15 13.57 -15.35
C PHE A 27 19.09 12.94 -16.36
N THR A 28 19.02 11.62 -16.56
CA THR A 28 19.91 10.90 -17.47
C THR A 28 19.28 10.64 -18.83
N PHE A 29 17.99 10.27 -18.88
CA PHE A 29 17.38 9.77 -20.11
C PHE A 29 16.70 10.88 -20.93
N PRO A 30 15.55 11.47 -20.54
CA PRO A 30 14.91 12.51 -21.34
C PRO A 30 15.75 13.80 -21.40
N LEU A 31 16.38 14.17 -20.27
CA LEU A 31 17.25 15.36 -20.20
C LEU A 31 18.53 15.16 -21.03
N GLY A 32 19.12 13.96 -21.00
CA GLY A 32 20.27 13.60 -21.84
C GLY A 32 19.97 13.64 -23.34
N LEU A 33 18.81 13.11 -23.75
CA LEU A 33 18.38 13.17 -25.15
C LEU A 33 18.11 14.60 -25.62
N THR A 34 17.55 15.47 -24.77
CA THR A 34 17.35 16.88 -25.13
C THR A 34 18.66 17.67 -25.22
N LEU A 35 19.55 17.50 -24.25
CA LEU A 35 20.84 18.21 -24.26
C LEU A 35 21.74 17.72 -25.37
N GLY A 36 21.61 16.45 -25.79
CA GLY A 36 22.30 15.92 -26.96
C GLY A 36 21.84 16.51 -28.31
N VAL A 37 20.66 17.11 -28.37
CA VAL A 37 20.19 17.87 -29.56
C VAL A 37 20.67 19.32 -29.51
N LEU A 38 20.68 19.92 -28.31
CA LEU A 38 20.91 21.36 -28.13
C LEU A 38 22.38 21.75 -27.99
N LEU A 39 23.23 20.86 -27.47
CA LEU A 39 24.62 21.15 -27.13
C LEU A 39 25.59 20.26 -27.89
N PRO A 40 26.82 20.75 -28.15
CA PRO A 40 27.87 19.90 -28.69
C PRO A 40 28.26 18.81 -27.69
N ILE A 41 28.77 17.70 -28.22
CA ILE A 41 29.02 16.42 -27.52
C ILE A 41 29.60 16.55 -26.09
N PRO A 42 30.74 17.24 -25.85
CA PRO A 42 31.32 17.30 -24.51
C PRO A 42 30.48 18.15 -23.54
N LEU A 43 29.85 19.22 -24.04
CA LEU A 43 28.98 20.09 -23.25
C LEU A 43 27.65 19.41 -22.90
N ALA A 44 27.11 18.61 -23.81
CA ALA A 44 25.92 17.81 -23.56
C ALA A 44 26.17 16.81 -22.40
N TRP A 45 27.27 16.05 -22.45
CA TRP A 45 27.61 15.11 -21.38
C TRP A 45 27.86 15.83 -20.05
N LEU A 46 28.69 16.89 -20.03
CA LEU A 46 28.97 17.64 -18.80
C LEU A 46 27.70 18.24 -18.18
N SER A 47 26.82 18.80 -18.99
CA SER A 47 25.57 19.44 -18.54
C SER A 47 24.60 18.41 -17.94
N THR A 48 24.47 17.23 -18.55
CA THR A 48 23.66 16.13 -17.97
C THR A 48 24.23 15.63 -16.66
N PHE A 49 25.56 15.49 -16.56
CA PHE A 49 26.22 15.02 -15.36
C PHE A 49 26.05 16.03 -14.21
N ALA A 50 26.22 17.32 -14.50
CA ALA A 50 26.00 18.40 -13.54
C ALA A 50 24.54 18.45 -13.07
N SER A 51 23.58 18.32 -14.00
CA SER A 51 22.15 18.28 -13.68
C SER A 51 21.79 17.07 -12.80
N PHE A 52 22.37 15.91 -13.09
CA PHE A 52 22.20 14.71 -12.27
C PHE A 52 22.81 14.88 -10.87
N ALA A 53 24.03 15.41 -10.77
CA ALA A 53 24.69 15.66 -9.48
C ALA A 53 23.88 16.64 -8.62
N LEU A 54 23.34 17.71 -9.22
CA LEU A 54 22.45 18.65 -8.54
C LEU A 54 21.16 17.97 -8.07
N GLY A 55 20.55 17.14 -8.92
CA GLY A 55 19.37 16.36 -8.56
C GLY A 55 19.62 15.41 -7.38
N VAL A 56 20.75 14.71 -7.36
CA VAL A 56 21.16 13.84 -6.24
C VAL A 56 21.38 14.64 -4.97
N LEU A 57 22.02 15.82 -5.05
CA LEU A 57 22.22 16.71 -3.91
C LEU A 57 20.88 17.15 -3.30
N VAL A 58 19.91 17.53 -4.13
CA VAL A 58 18.55 17.89 -3.67
C VAL A 58 17.87 16.70 -2.98
N VAL A 59 17.95 15.50 -3.56
CA VAL A 59 17.39 14.28 -2.95
C VAL A 59 18.08 13.93 -1.63
N TYR A 60 19.39 14.17 -1.53
CA TYR A 60 20.16 13.99 -0.30
C TYR A 60 19.72 14.95 0.79
N LEU A 61 19.61 16.25 0.49
CA LEU A 61 19.13 17.27 1.43
C LEU A 61 17.70 16.99 1.91
N CYS A 62 16.85 16.43 1.05
CA CYS A 62 15.49 16.00 1.42
C CYS A 62 15.44 14.69 2.25
N GLY A 63 16.57 14.00 2.45
CA GLY A 63 16.65 12.73 3.18
C GLY A 63 16.12 11.51 2.42
N GLY A 64 15.98 11.60 1.09
CA GLY A 64 15.40 10.55 0.24
C GLY A 64 16.42 9.56 -0.34
N LEU A 65 17.73 9.76 -0.10
CA LEU A 65 18.79 9.03 -0.79
C LEU A 65 18.75 7.51 -0.55
N ALA A 66 18.43 7.09 0.67
CA ALA A 66 18.35 5.67 1.02
C ALA A 66 17.29 4.91 0.19
N MET A 67 16.17 5.57 -0.13
CA MET A 67 15.08 5.00 -0.92
C MET A 67 15.42 4.92 -2.41
N ASN A 68 16.22 5.86 -2.90
CA ASN A 68 16.55 6.00 -4.33
C ASN A 68 17.91 5.39 -4.70
N ARG A 69 18.63 4.77 -3.76
CA ARG A 69 20.00 4.25 -3.94
C ARG A 69 20.18 3.38 -5.18
N SER A 70 19.22 2.49 -5.46
CA SER A 70 19.26 1.61 -6.63
C SER A 70 19.03 2.35 -7.96
N GLY A 71 18.20 3.40 -7.96
CA GLY A 71 18.01 4.27 -9.12
C GLY A 71 19.25 5.12 -9.38
N VAL A 72 19.78 5.77 -8.33
CA VAL A 72 21.00 6.61 -8.41
C VAL A 72 22.17 5.83 -8.99
N LEU A 73 22.39 4.60 -8.51
CA LEU A 73 23.48 3.75 -8.97
C LEU A 73 23.36 3.40 -10.47
N ARG A 74 22.14 3.13 -10.94
CA ARG A 74 21.88 2.82 -12.35
C ARG A 74 22.13 4.04 -13.24
N SER A 75 21.58 5.19 -12.88
CA SER A 75 21.78 6.44 -13.61
C SER A 75 23.26 6.85 -13.68
N LEU A 76 24.01 6.64 -12.59
CA LEU A 76 25.46 6.86 -12.57
C LEU A 76 26.18 5.91 -13.54
N GLY A 77 25.79 4.62 -13.55
CA GLY A 77 26.32 3.63 -14.49
C GLY A 77 26.05 3.99 -15.95
N VAL A 78 24.85 4.49 -16.27
CA VAL A 78 24.50 4.95 -17.63
C VAL A 78 25.38 6.15 -18.04
N LEU A 79 25.50 7.18 -17.19
CA LEU A 79 26.32 8.37 -17.49
C LEU A 79 27.81 8.02 -17.66
N SER A 80 28.32 7.11 -16.83
CA SER A 80 29.70 6.64 -16.93
C SER A 80 29.92 5.88 -18.23
N LEU A 81 29.02 4.97 -18.60
CA LEU A 81 29.11 4.23 -19.86
C LEU A 81 29.01 5.18 -21.06
N TRP A 82 28.09 6.15 -21.03
CA TRP A 82 27.95 7.13 -22.10
C TRP A 82 29.21 7.97 -22.28
N GLY A 83 29.82 8.44 -21.18
CA GLY A 83 31.10 9.17 -21.21
C GLY A 83 32.24 8.33 -21.77
N ILE A 84 32.35 7.05 -21.35
CA ILE A 84 33.34 6.11 -21.90
C ILE A 84 33.12 5.89 -23.40
N MET A 85 31.88 5.72 -23.86
CA MET A 85 31.60 5.54 -25.29
C MET A 85 31.92 6.79 -26.11
N ILE A 86 31.67 7.99 -25.59
CA ILE A 86 32.07 9.25 -26.23
C ILE A 86 33.60 9.34 -26.38
N LEU A 87 34.36 8.88 -25.39
CA LEU A 87 35.83 8.86 -25.44
C LEU A 87 36.38 7.82 -26.40
N LEU A 88 35.77 6.62 -26.44
CA LEU A 88 36.19 5.51 -27.31
C LEU A 88 35.82 5.72 -28.78
N PHE A 89 34.69 6.39 -29.03
CA PHE A 89 34.22 6.73 -30.37
C PHE A 89 34.22 8.25 -30.50
N PRO A 90 35.36 8.88 -30.88
CA PRO A 90 35.41 10.30 -31.16
C PRO A 90 34.58 10.59 -32.41
N LEU A 91 33.27 10.76 -32.21
CA LEU A 91 32.31 11.09 -33.25
C LEU A 91 32.74 12.40 -33.88
N LYS A 92 32.85 12.44 -35.21
CA LYS A 92 32.86 13.71 -35.93
C LYS A 92 31.55 14.39 -35.59
N ALA A 93 31.59 15.64 -35.12
CA ALA A 93 30.46 16.41 -34.58
C ALA A 93 29.31 16.72 -35.57
N ARG A 94 29.00 15.82 -36.51
CA ARG A 94 28.14 16.07 -37.67
C ARG A 94 26.69 15.67 -37.45
N CYS A 95 26.36 14.75 -36.52
CA CYS A 95 24.99 14.29 -36.35
C CYS A 95 24.57 14.12 -34.88
N THR A 96 23.55 14.89 -34.46
CA THR A 96 22.94 14.82 -33.11
C THR A 96 22.37 13.43 -32.79
N LEU A 97 21.96 12.67 -33.82
CA LEU A 97 21.43 11.31 -33.67
C LEU A 97 22.48 10.30 -33.21
N GLU A 98 23.76 10.49 -33.55
CA GLU A 98 24.84 9.59 -33.11
C GLU A 98 25.02 9.67 -31.59
N LEU A 99 24.95 10.90 -31.06
CA LEU A 99 25.07 11.15 -29.62
C LEU A 99 23.87 10.57 -28.85
N GLN A 100 22.66 10.72 -29.38
CA GLN A 100 21.45 10.09 -28.84
C GLN A 100 21.53 8.56 -28.91
N ALA A 101 22.05 8.00 -30.01
CA ALA A 101 22.24 6.55 -30.14
C ALA A 101 23.20 6.00 -29.09
N LEU A 102 24.33 6.68 -28.83
CA LEU A 102 25.26 6.28 -27.76
C LEU A 102 24.60 6.27 -26.38
N LEU A 103 23.76 7.27 -26.09
CA LEU A 103 23.02 7.32 -24.83
C LEU A 103 22.03 6.15 -24.73
N LEU A 104 21.27 5.86 -25.78
CA LEU A 104 20.32 4.75 -25.84
C LEU A 104 21.03 3.38 -25.67
N VAL A 105 22.17 3.19 -26.32
CA VAL A 105 22.99 1.98 -26.18
C VAL A 105 23.53 1.84 -24.75
N SER A 106 24.04 2.93 -24.16
CA SER A 106 24.52 2.91 -22.77
C SER A 106 23.42 2.55 -21.77
N TYR A 107 22.19 3.01 -22.02
CA TYR A 107 21.01 2.67 -21.23
C TYR A 107 20.64 1.18 -21.37
N LEU A 108 20.66 0.64 -22.59
CA LEU A 108 20.39 -0.79 -22.83
C LEU A 108 21.40 -1.70 -22.12
N ILE A 109 22.69 -1.40 -22.25
CA ILE A 109 23.77 -2.15 -21.58
C ILE A 109 23.56 -2.12 -20.05
N SER A 110 23.32 -0.95 -19.47
CA SER A 110 23.04 -0.81 -18.03
C SER A 110 21.80 -1.59 -17.60
N SER A 111 20.75 -1.60 -18.42
CA SER A 111 19.51 -2.34 -18.15
C SER A 111 19.73 -3.86 -18.13
N LEU A 112 20.52 -4.39 -19.06
CA LEU A 112 20.90 -5.81 -19.11
C LEU A 112 21.74 -6.21 -17.90
N LEU A 113 22.72 -5.39 -17.50
CA LEU A 113 23.55 -5.62 -16.31
C LEU A 113 22.70 -5.67 -15.04
N VAL A 114 21.78 -4.72 -14.87
CA VAL A 114 20.87 -4.69 -13.72
C VAL A 114 19.93 -5.89 -13.71
N PHE A 115 19.41 -6.29 -14.87
CA PHE A 115 18.57 -7.48 -15.00
C PHE A 115 19.34 -8.76 -14.61
N GLY A 116 20.57 -8.93 -15.10
CA GLY A 116 21.44 -10.05 -14.74
C GLY A 116 21.76 -10.08 -13.24
N TYR A 117 22.11 -8.94 -12.66
CA TYR A 117 22.37 -8.81 -11.22
C TYR A 117 21.15 -9.15 -10.37
N ARG A 118 19.95 -8.69 -10.76
CA ARG A 118 18.69 -9.00 -10.06
C ARG A 118 18.39 -10.49 -10.13
N ARG A 119 18.51 -11.12 -11.29
CA ARG A 119 18.28 -12.57 -11.47
C ARG A 119 19.24 -13.41 -10.61
N TRP A 120 20.52 -13.05 -10.60
CA TRP A 120 21.53 -13.71 -9.77
C TRP A 120 21.25 -13.54 -8.27
N ARG A 121 20.82 -12.35 -7.85
CA ARG A 121 20.46 -12.07 -6.45
C ARG A 121 19.18 -12.79 -6.03
N ASP A 122 18.15 -12.80 -6.87
CA ASP A 122 16.87 -13.45 -6.56
C ASP A 122 17.05 -14.97 -6.42
N GLN A 123 17.99 -15.60 -7.15
CA GLN A 123 18.38 -17.00 -6.95
C GLN A 123 19.02 -17.29 -5.59
N ARG A 124 19.65 -16.28 -4.97
CA ARG A 124 20.34 -16.41 -3.67
C ARG A 124 19.53 -15.88 -2.48
N SER A 125 18.35 -15.32 -2.71
CA SER A 125 17.56 -14.64 -1.67
C SER A 125 16.57 -15.59 -1.00
N SER A 126 16.60 -15.62 0.34
CA SER A 126 15.67 -16.39 1.19
C SER A 126 14.19 -16.06 0.91
N PRO A 127 13.26 -17.05 0.98
CA PRO A 127 11.83 -16.86 0.75
C PRO A 127 11.15 -15.82 1.67
N GLU A 128 11.70 -15.53 2.83
CA GLU A 128 11.11 -14.63 3.84
C GLU A 128 11.08 -13.15 3.43
N ALA A 129 11.97 -12.71 2.53
CA ALA A 129 11.97 -11.32 2.04
C ALA A 129 10.81 -10.99 1.07
N ARG A 130 9.98 -11.98 0.72
CA ARG A 130 8.90 -11.89 -0.29
C ARG A 130 7.56 -11.38 0.26
N LEU A 131 7.46 -11.15 1.56
CA LEU A 131 6.19 -10.90 2.27
C LEU A 131 5.70 -9.44 2.27
N CYS A 132 6.49 -8.48 1.77
CA CYS A 132 6.04 -7.10 1.64
C CYS A 132 5.25 -6.90 0.33
N VAL A 133 3.94 -7.13 0.38
CA VAL A 133 3.01 -6.97 -0.77
C VAL A 133 3.14 -5.57 -1.40
N ARG A 134 3.24 -4.51 -0.58
CA ARG A 134 3.45 -3.14 -1.07
C ARG A 134 4.75 -2.98 -1.87
N GLY A 135 5.84 -3.57 -1.37
CA GLY A 135 7.13 -3.56 -2.06
C GLY A 135 7.06 -4.35 -3.37
N ARG A 136 6.33 -5.46 -3.39
CA ARG A 136 6.12 -6.29 -4.58
C ARG A 136 5.35 -5.53 -5.68
N VAL A 137 4.23 -4.90 -5.34
CA VAL A 137 3.42 -4.11 -6.30
C VAL A 137 4.26 -2.98 -6.90
N LEU A 138 4.97 -2.21 -6.07
CA LEU A 138 5.83 -1.13 -6.56
C LEU A 138 7.01 -1.65 -7.40
N ARG A 139 7.55 -2.84 -7.08
CA ARG A 139 8.63 -3.46 -7.87
C ARG A 139 8.13 -3.93 -9.23
N VAL A 140 6.92 -4.49 -9.30
CA VAL A 140 6.28 -4.92 -10.56
C VAL A 140 6.00 -3.71 -11.45
N GLU A 141 5.41 -2.64 -10.92
CA GLU A 141 5.15 -1.43 -11.69
C GLU A 141 6.45 -0.75 -12.14
N ARG A 142 7.48 -0.73 -11.29
CA ARG A 142 8.79 -0.23 -11.70
C ARG A 142 9.43 -1.09 -12.80
N LEU A 143 9.27 -2.41 -12.75
CA LEU A 143 9.77 -3.30 -13.81
C LEU A 143 9.02 -3.07 -15.13
N ARG A 144 7.71 -2.86 -15.08
CA ARG A 144 6.92 -2.46 -16.26
C ARG A 144 7.45 -1.18 -16.89
N PHE A 145 7.69 -0.16 -16.07
CA PHE A 145 8.30 1.09 -16.53
C PHE A 145 9.69 0.88 -17.17
N GLU A 146 10.54 0.06 -16.55
CA GLU A 146 11.85 -0.29 -17.10
C GLU A 146 11.72 -1.01 -18.46
N CYS A 147 10.77 -1.94 -18.60
CA CYS A 147 10.50 -2.64 -19.86
C CYS A 147 10.02 -1.69 -20.96
N ILE A 148 9.13 -0.75 -20.65
CA ILE A 148 8.64 0.25 -21.61
C ILE A 148 9.80 1.11 -22.11
N LEU A 149 10.67 1.58 -21.21
CA LEU A 149 11.85 2.36 -21.58
C LEU A 149 12.86 1.55 -22.42
N VAL A 150 13.05 0.26 -22.12
CA VAL A 150 13.91 -0.63 -22.91
C VAL A 150 13.33 -0.82 -24.32
N LEU A 151 12.03 -1.12 -24.44
CA LEU A 151 11.36 -1.26 -25.72
C LEU A 151 11.43 0.04 -26.53
N PHE A 152 11.18 1.18 -25.88
CA PHE A 152 11.32 2.49 -26.49
C PHE A 152 12.75 2.73 -26.99
N SER A 153 13.77 2.42 -26.19
CA SER A 153 15.17 2.62 -26.61
C SER A 153 15.55 1.75 -27.81
N LEU A 154 15.01 0.52 -27.90
CA LEU A 154 15.21 -0.35 -29.05
C LEU A 154 14.48 0.19 -30.30
N ALA A 155 13.23 0.62 -30.16
CA ALA A 155 12.47 1.22 -31.25
C ALA A 155 13.12 2.53 -31.75
N ALA A 156 13.62 3.37 -30.85
CA ALA A 156 14.34 4.60 -31.18
C ALA A 156 15.66 4.31 -31.91
N LEU A 157 16.42 3.29 -31.51
CA LEU A 157 17.62 2.86 -32.23
C LEU A 157 17.30 2.34 -33.64
N CYS A 158 16.22 1.56 -33.80
CA CYS A 158 15.76 1.14 -35.12
C CYS A 158 15.38 2.34 -36.00
N PHE A 159 14.65 3.31 -35.44
CA PHE A 159 14.28 4.53 -36.14
C PHE A 159 15.52 5.35 -36.55
N ILE A 160 16.49 5.51 -35.66
CA ILE A 160 17.78 6.16 -35.98
C ILE A 160 18.51 5.41 -37.10
N GLY A 161 18.53 4.08 -37.07
CA GLY A 161 19.13 3.26 -38.12
C GLY A 161 18.46 3.44 -39.48
N VAL A 162 17.13 3.52 -39.52
CA VAL A 162 16.36 3.85 -40.73
C VAL A 162 16.69 5.26 -41.22
N CYS A 163 16.76 6.25 -40.32
CA CYS A 163 17.16 7.61 -40.69
C CYS A 163 18.55 7.63 -41.35
N PHE A 164 19.53 6.89 -40.82
CA PHE A 164 20.86 6.81 -41.44
C PHE A 164 20.87 6.08 -42.80
N GLN A 165 20.02 5.06 -42.97
CA GLN A 165 19.98 4.28 -44.21
C GLN A 165 19.30 5.05 -45.36
N PHE A 166 18.27 5.84 -45.06
CA PHE A 166 17.42 6.47 -46.08
C PHE A 166 17.65 7.97 -46.24
N CYS A 167 18.16 8.68 -45.23
CA CYS A 167 18.40 10.12 -45.33
C CYS A 167 19.88 10.39 -45.63
N PRO A 168 20.21 10.97 -46.80
CA PRO A 168 21.57 11.43 -47.04
C PRO A 168 21.94 12.47 -45.99
N ILE A 169 23.21 12.46 -45.56
CA ILE A 169 23.74 13.32 -44.49
C ILE A 169 23.45 14.80 -44.76
N GLU A 170 23.29 15.20 -46.03
CA GLU A 170 22.99 16.55 -46.47
C GLU A 170 21.62 17.08 -45.97
N LEU A 171 20.63 16.22 -45.69
CA LEU A 171 19.34 16.60 -45.09
C LEU A 171 19.43 16.80 -43.56
N HIS A 172 20.33 17.68 -43.12
CA HIS A 172 20.59 17.98 -41.71
C HIS A 172 19.33 18.42 -40.95
N ALA A 173 18.43 19.17 -41.61
CA ALA A 173 17.17 19.62 -41.00
C ALA A 173 16.26 18.44 -40.64
N LEU A 174 16.14 17.42 -41.50
CA LEU A 174 15.29 16.26 -41.25
C LEU A 174 15.83 15.40 -40.10
N LEU A 175 17.15 15.22 -40.03
CA LEU A 175 17.85 14.51 -38.94
C LEU A 175 17.69 15.25 -37.60
N LEU A 176 17.69 16.59 -37.62
CA LEU A 176 17.43 17.42 -36.44
C LEU A 176 15.98 17.26 -35.95
N TRP A 177 15.00 17.33 -36.86
CA TRP A 177 13.59 17.10 -36.52
C TRP A 177 13.35 15.70 -35.96
N ALA A 178 14.02 14.68 -36.51
CA ALA A 178 14.01 13.32 -35.96
C ALA A 178 14.55 13.28 -34.52
N GLY A 179 15.66 13.98 -34.23
CA GLY A 179 16.22 14.08 -32.88
C GLY A 179 15.29 14.77 -31.88
N TYR A 180 14.61 15.85 -32.30
CA TYR A 180 13.57 16.50 -31.50
C TYR A 180 12.37 15.60 -31.27
N PHE A 181 11.94 14.86 -32.29
CA PHE A 181 10.82 13.91 -32.18
C PHE A 181 11.10 12.84 -31.12
N ILE A 182 12.30 12.23 -31.16
CA ILE A 182 12.73 11.25 -30.15
C ILE A 182 12.70 11.87 -28.75
N ALA A 183 13.29 13.06 -28.58
CA ALA A 183 13.34 13.73 -27.28
C ALA A 183 11.94 14.11 -26.75
N CYS A 184 11.08 14.71 -27.58
CA CYS A 184 9.71 15.06 -27.21
C CYS A 184 8.87 13.83 -26.84
N PHE A 185 8.99 12.75 -27.62
CA PHE A 185 8.29 11.50 -27.33
C PHE A 185 8.77 10.89 -26.01
N THR A 186 10.07 10.92 -25.71
CA THR A 186 10.57 10.45 -24.40
C THR A 186 10.00 11.24 -23.23
N TRP A 187 9.90 12.56 -23.35
CA TRP A 187 9.28 13.39 -22.32
C TRP A 187 7.81 13.02 -22.12
N GLY A 188 7.06 12.76 -23.20
CA GLY A 188 5.66 12.34 -23.15
C GLY A 188 5.47 11.00 -22.42
N VAL A 189 6.22 9.97 -22.82
CA VAL A 189 6.19 8.64 -22.17
C VAL A 189 6.58 8.76 -20.71
N TYR A 190 7.63 9.52 -20.41
CA TYR A 190 8.11 9.69 -19.06
C TYR A 190 7.11 10.42 -18.15
N ALA A 191 6.47 11.48 -18.65
CA ALA A 191 5.45 12.21 -17.91
C ALA A 191 4.23 11.33 -17.60
N LEU A 192 3.73 10.58 -18.59
CA LEU A 192 2.60 9.68 -18.40
C LEU A 192 2.90 8.62 -17.34
N GLU A 193 4.05 7.95 -17.44
CA GLU A 193 4.42 6.88 -16.52
C GLU A 193 4.73 7.39 -15.11
N THR A 194 5.37 8.55 -14.97
CA THR A 194 5.60 9.15 -13.65
C THR A 194 4.29 9.56 -12.98
N THR A 195 3.34 10.11 -13.72
CA THR A 195 2.01 10.42 -13.16
C THR A 195 1.26 9.15 -12.74
N HIS A 196 1.34 8.08 -13.54
CA HIS A 196 0.79 6.77 -13.20
C HIS A 196 1.42 6.21 -11.91
N LEU A 197 2.75 6.23 -11.79
CA LEU A 197 3.45 5.74 -10.60
C LEU A 197 3.10 6.56 -9.35
N ILE A 198 3.01 7.89 -9.47
CA ILE A 198 2.57 8.77 -8.38
C ILE A 198 1.13 8.45 -7.98
N TRP A 199 0.25 8.18 -8.95
CA TRP A 199 -1.13 7.77 -8.70
C TRP A 199 -1.21 6.43 -7.96
N VAL A 200 -0.48 5.41 -8.42
CA VAL A 200 -0.38 4.10 -7.75
C VAL A 200 0.17 4.24 -6.34
N GLN A 201 1.24 5.03 -6.15
CA GLN A 201 1.81 5.29 -4.82
C GLN A 201 0.81 6.00 -3.90
N ARG A 202 0.07 6.99 -4.40
CA ARG A 202 -0.98 7.67 -3.64
C ARG A 202 -2.11 6.72 -3.26
N ARG A 203 -2.51 5.81 -4.15
CA ARG A 203 -3.51 4.77 -3.88
C ARG A 203 -3.01 3.81 -2.80
N LEU A 204 -1.78 3.29 -2.93
CA LEU A 204 -1.14 2.42 -1.94
C LEU A 204 -0.92 3.09 -0.58
N MET A 205 -0.79 4.43 -0.53
CA MET A 205 -0.69 5.18 0.73
C MET A 205 -2.03 5.34 1.45
N ARG A 206 -3.15 5.23 0.72
CA ARG A 206 -4.51 5.24 1.30
C ARG A 206 -4.97 3.83 1.68
N GLU A 207 -4.35 2.82 1.10
CA GLU A 207 -4.64 1.42 1.38
C GLU A 207 -4.28 1.05 2.83
N ALA A 208 -5.20 0.38 3.51
CA ALA A 208 -4.97 -0.17 4.84
C ALA A 208 -4.44 -1.60 4.70
N PHE A 209 -3.44 -1.96 5.51
CA PHE A 209 -2.85 -3.29 5.50
C PHE A 209 -3.20 -4.06 6.76
N ILE A 210 -3.49 -5.35 6.58
CA ILE A 210 -3.81 -6.31 7.63
C ILE A 210 -2.55 -7.15 7.88
N PRO A 211 -2.03 -7.25 9.11
CA PRO A 211 -0.88 -8.09 9.41
C PRO A 211 -1.29 -9.58 9.34
N ILE A 212 -0.39 -10.42 8.82
CA ILE A 212 -0.53 -11.88 8.84
C ILE A 212 0.13 -12.37 10.13
N LEU A 213 -0.61 -13.13 10.92
CA LEU A 213 -0.14 -13.70 12.19
C LEU A 213 0.25 -15.17 12.01
N ASP A 214 1.33 -15.54 12.68
CA ASP A 214 1.70 -16.95 12.92
C ASP A 214 0.86 -17.57 14.04
N GLU A 215 1.08 -18.86 14.29
CA GLU A 215 0.53 -19.61 15.42
C GLU A 215 0.93 -19.00 16.77
N GLU A 216 2.13 -18.43 16.91
CA GLU A 216 2.58 -17.72 18.12
C GLU A 216 2.24 -16.22 18.12
N HIS A 217 1.25 -15.80 17.32
CA HIS A 217 0.76 -14.42 17.21
C HIS A 217 1.82 -13.40 16.76
N ARG A 218 2.91 -13.87 16.13
CA ARG A 218 3.96 -13.02 15.58
C ARG A 218 3.58 -12.57 14.18
N VAL A 219 3.95 -11.34 13.82
CA VAL A 219 3.65 -10.79 12.49
C VAL A 219 4.65 -11.32 11.47
N ILE A 220 4.21 -12.19 10.55
CA ILE A 220 5.03 -12.76 9.47
C ILE A 220 4.95 -11.90 8.20
N GLY A 221 3.78 -11.32 7.93
CA GLY A 221 3.51 -10.65 6.66
C GLY A 221 2.35 -9.67 6.71
N ARG A 222 1.90 -9.20 5.54
CA ARG A 222 0.89 -8.14 5.40
C ARG A 222 0.05 -8.34 4.14
N VAL A 223 -1.27 -8.13 4.22
CA VAL A 223 -2.22 -8.23 3.09
C VAL A 223 -3.00 -6.93 2.93
N SER A 224 -3.48 -6.64 1.71
CA SER A 224 -4.34 -5.49 1.43
C SER A 224 -5.71 -5.67 2.05
N LYS A 225 -6.29 -4.63 2.66
CA LYS A 225 -7.66 -4.70 3.19
C LYS A 225 -8.72 -4.84 2.09
N THR A 226 -8.45 -4.33 0.88
CA THR A 226 -9.35 -4.48 -0.27
C THR A 226 -9.56 -5.91 -0.73
N ASP A 227 -8.56 -6.78 -0.57
CA ASP A 227 -8.60 -8.17 -1.02
C ASP A 227 -7.88 -9.05 0.01
N PRO A 228 -8.54 -9.32 1.15
CA PRO A 228 -7.93 -9.99 2.29
C PRO A 228 -7.89 -11.51 2.06
N TYR A 229 -6.80 -12.02 1.49
CA TYR A 229 -6.57 -13.46 1.33
C TYR A 229 -5.10 -13.84 1.62
N THR A 230 -4.89 -14.95 2.32
CA THR A 230 -3.55 -15.53 2.51
C THR A 230 -3.59 -17.02 2.84
N GLU A 231 -2.63 -17.76 2.30
CA GLU A 231 -2.37 -19.18 2.60
C GLU A 231 -1.31 -19.37 3.70
N LEU A 232 -0.56 -18.32 4.05
CA LEU A 232 0.67 -18.41 4.85
C LEU A 232 0.46 -18.20 6.36
N GLY A 233 -0.76 -17.91 6.79
CA GLY A 233 -1.05 -17.65 8.20
C GLY A 233 -2.47 -17.14 8.45
N ARG A 234 -2.68 -16.58 9.64
CA ARG A 234 -4.00 -16.14 10.12
C ARG A 234 -4.19 -14.64 9.96
N LEU A 235 -5.38 -14.24 9.52
CA LEU A 235 -5.75 -12.82 9.45
C LEU A 235 -6.50 -12.39 10.73
N PRO A 236 -6.03 -11.36 11.44
CA PRO A 236 -6.65 -10.90 12.67
C PRO A 236 -7.92 -10.08 12.42
N VAL A 237 -9.01 -10.50 13.07
CA VAL A 237 -10.33 -9.85 13.05
C VAL A 237 -10.66 -9.40 14.47
N VAL A 238 -11.15 -8.18 14.62
CA VAL A 238 -11.66 -7.65 15.88
C VAL A 238 -13.18 -7.58 15.78
N ARG A 239 -13.86 -8.21 16.72
CA ARG A 239 -15.32 -8.27 16.84
C ARG A 239 -15.73 -7.60 18.15
N LEU A 240 -16.88 -6.93 18.14
CA LEU A 240 -17.42 -6.26 19.31
C LEU A 240 -18.91 -6.56 19.44
N VAL A 241 -19.32 -7.08 20.59
CA VAL A 241 -20.73 -7.35 20.92
C VAL A 241 -21.24 -6.23 21.82
N ALA A 242 -22.33 -5.58 21.41
CA ALA A 242 -23.04 -4.65 22.27
C ALA A 242 -24.10 -5.41 23.09
N THR A 243 -24.08 -5.20 24.40
CA THR A 243 -24.92 -5.88 25.37
C THR A 243 -25.70 -4.87 26.20
N SER A 244 -26.99 -5.12 26.43
CA SER A 244 -27.86 -4.27 27.27
C SER A 244 -28.92 -5.16 27.92
N CYS A 245 -29.05 -5.14 29.25
CA CYS A 245 -30.08 -5.90 30.00
C CYS A 245 -30.27 -7.36 29.50
N SER A 246 -29.16 -8.13 29.37
CA SER A 246 -29.18 -9.53 28.89
C SER A 246 -29.65 -9.73 27.45
N MET A 247 -29.65 -8.65 26.67
CA MET A 247 -29.88 -8.63 25.23
C MET A 247 -28.56 -8.34 24.51
N ILE A 248 -28.41 -8.89 23.31
CA ILE A 248 -27.32 -8.55 22.38
C ILE A 248 -27.87 -7.84 21.15
N TYR A 249 -27.10 -6.90 20.61
CA TYR A 249 -27.48 -6.23 19.37
C TYR A 249 -26.99 -7.01 18.16
N LEU A 250 -27.90 -7.41 17.28
CA LEU A 250 -27.59 -8.11 16.03
C LEU A 250 -28.25 -7.43 14.84
N GLU A 251 -27.61 -7.54 13.68
CA GLU A 251 -28.03 -6.93 12.42
C GLU A 251 -27.88 -7.93 11.28
N GLN A 252 -28.75 -7.84 10.28
CA GLN A 252 -28.59 -8.63 9.06
C GLN A 252 -27.41 -8.08 8.25
N MET A 253 -26.31 -8.82 8.22
CA MET A 253 -25.10 -8.39 7.52
C MET A 253 -25.31 -8.50 6.00
N PRO A 254 -25.12 -7.39 5.24
CA PRO A 254 -25.17 -7.46 3.78
C PRO A 254 -23.96 -8.23 3.22
N GLU A 255 -24.16 -8.91 2.09
CA GLU A 255 -23.13 -9.67 1.36
C GLU A 255 -21.89 -8.83 0.95
N SER A 256 -22.01 -7.49 0.98
CA SER A 256 -20.99 -6.56 0.51
C SER A 256 -19.90 -6.22 1.54
N ILE A 257 -20.01 -6.68 2.79
CA ILE A 257 -18.99 -6.41 3.80
C ILE A 257 -17.81 -7.33 3.56
N ALA A 258 -16.65 -6.74 3.23
CA ALA A 258 -15.37 -7.40 2.94
C ALA A 258 -14.73 -8.07 4.19
N LEU A 259 -15.49 -8.92 4.86
CA LEU A 259 -15.07 -9.83 5.92
C LEU A 259 -15.40 -11.25 5.44
N PRO A 260 -14.68 -12.28 5.91
CA PRO A 260 -14.85 -13.63 5.40
C PRO A 260 -16.17 -14.29 5.87
N ALA A 261 -17.02 -13.55 6.59
CA ALA A 261 -18.31 -14.02 7.08
C ALA A 261 -19.27 -14.29 5.90
N ARG A 262 -19.98 -15.42 5.95
CA ARG A 262 -21.15 -15.65 5.10
C ARG A 262 -22.29 -14.70 5.49
N PRO A 263 -23.19 -14.35 4.55
CA PRO A 263 -24.37 -13.54 4.88
C PRO A 263 -25.19 -14.20 5.99
N GLY A 264 -25.66 -13.37 6.93
CA GLY A 264 -26.40 -13.83 8.10
C GLY A 264 -26.62 -12.73 9.12
N CYS A 265 -27.41 -13.02 10.15
CA CYS A 265 -27.60 -12.14 11.30
C CYS A 265 -26.37 -12.25 12.23
N ASP A 266 -25.72 -11.14 12.54
CA ASP A 266 -24.51 -11.09 13.37
C ASP A 266 -24.35 -9.70 14.01
N THR A 267 -23.35 -9.54 14.86
CA THR A 267 -22.92 -8.22 15.34
C THR A 267 -22.45 -7.35 14.16
N PRO A 268 -22.88 -6.08 14.08
CA PRO A 268 -22.44 -5.17 13.04
C PRO A 268 -21.06 -4.57 13.31
N PHE A 269 -20.51 -4.76 14.51
CA PHE A 269 -19.24 -4.17 14.93
C PHE A 269 -18.09 -5.15 14.68
N VAL A 270 -17.73 -5.29 13.41
CA VAL A 270 -16.61 -6.15 13.00
C VAL A 270 -15.62 -5.35 12.14
N SER A 271 -14.33 -5.51 12.41
CA SER A 271 -13.26 -4.88 11.64
C SER A 271 -12.00 -5.73 11.59
N TRP A 272 -11.29 -5.67 10.47
CA TRP A 272 -9.93 -6.19 10.40
C TRP A 272 -9.00 -5.40 11.33
N LEU A 273 -8.09 -6.10 12.01
CA LEU A 273 -6.99 -5.44 12.70
C LEU A 273 -6.02 -4.88 11.66
N THR A 274 -5.80 -3.57 11.69
CA THR A 274 -4.89 -2.89 10.75
C THR A 274 -3.55 -2.58 11.39
N GLU A 275 -2.49 -2.52 10.59
CA GLU A 275 -1.15 -2.21 11.10
C GLU A 275 -1.09 -0.92 11.94
N GLY A 276 -0.34 -1.00 13.04
CA GLY A 276 -0.10 0.13 13.95
C GLY A 276 -1.24 0.38 14.94
N TRP A 277 -2.27 -0.46 14.93
CA TRP A 277 -3.36 -0.45 15.91
C TRP A 277 -3.31 -1.71 16.78
N THR A 278 -3.71 -1.58 18.04
CA THR A 278 -3.95 -2.73 18.90
C THR A 278 -5.41 -3.22 18.76
N PRO A 279 -5.72 -4.47 19.11
CA PRO A 279 -7.10 -4.96 19.12
C PRO A 279 -8.05 -4.06 19.93
N GLU A 280 -7.63 -3.60 21.10
CA GLU A 280 -8.41 -2.73 21.99
C GLU A 280 -8.67 -1.36 21.36
N GLN A 281 -7.66 -0.77 20.71
CA GLN A 281 -7.83 0.52 20.02
C GLN A 281 -8.77 0.39 18.82
N THR A 282 -8.73 -0.76 18.13
CA THR A 282 -9.64 -1.05 17.02
C THR A 282 -11.08 -1.21 17.53
N ALA A 283 -11.28 -1.90 18.65
CA ALA A 283 -12.58 -2.03 19.31
C ALA A 283 -13.12 -0.68 19.81
N GLN A 284 -12.27 0.14 20.46
CA GLN A 284 -12.65 1.48 20.89
C GLN A 284 -13.05 2.36 19.71
N ARG A 285 -12.32 2.29 18.59
CA ARG A 285 -12.66 3.02 17.37
C ARG A 285 -14.02 2.62 16.81
N MET A 286 -14.40 1.34 16.87
CA MET A 286 -15.74 0.90 16.45
C MET A 286 -16.82 1.52 17.33
N ILE A 287 -16.58 1.64 18.64
CA ILE A 287 -17.47 2.36 19.57
C ILE A 287 -17.56 3.84 19.16
N ASP A 288 -16.42 4.52 19.05
CA ASP A 288 -16.36 5.96 18.76
C ASP A 288 -17.03 6.33 17.42
N GLN A 289 -17.05 5.39 16.46
CA GLN A 289 -17.66 5.59 15.13
C GLN A 289 -19.17 5.37 15.10
N ARG A 290 -19.72 4.54 15.99
CA ARG A 290 -21.11 4.07 15.89
C ARG A 290 -21.97 4.37 17.11
N PHE A 291 -21.37 4.70 18.25
CA PHE A 291 -22.06 4.95 19.52
C PHE A 291 -22.14 6.45 19.73
N CYS A 292 -23.22 7.09 19.26
CA CYS A 292 -23.42 8.52 19.46
C CYS A 292 -23.88 8.80 20.89
N GLY A 293 -23.24 9.74 21.59
CA GLY A 293 -23.65 10.17 22.93
C GLY A 293 -23.02 9.40 24.10
N ILE A 294 -22.48 8.19 23.88
CA ILE A 294 -21.85 7.38 24.94
C ILE A 294 -20.37 7.78 25.10
N ARG A 295 -20.10 8.84 25.86
CA ARG A 295 -18.75 9.45 25.95
C ARG A 295 -17.71 8.65 26.76
N ARG A 296 -18.05 7.47 27.31
CA ARG A 296 -17.16 6.72 28.22
C ARG A 296 -17.21 5.18 28.08
N ALA A 297 -17.91 4.64 27.11
CA ALA A 297 -17.92 3.19 26.90
C ALA A 297 -16.51 2.72 26.51
N ARG A 298 -16.03 1.67 27.21
CA ARG A 298 -14.76 1.02 26.93
C ARG A 298 -15.01 -0.44 26.55
N PRO A 299 -14.34 -0.95 25.51
CA PRO A 299 -14.43 -2.35 25.16
C PRO A 299 -13.76 -3.18 26.26
N ARG A 300 -14.41 -4.28 26.64
CA ARG A 300 -13.86 -5.29 27.54
C ARG A 300 -13.46 -6.48 26.69
N PHE A 301 -12.21 -6.93 26.82
CA PHE A 301 -11.77 -8.14 26.16
C PHE A 301 -12.51 -9.35 26.75
N LEU A 302 -13.08 -10.19 25.89
CA LEU A 302 -13.83 -11.37 26.30
C LEU A 302 -13.01 -12.63 26.03
N LEU A 303 -12.68 -12.87 24.76
CA LEU A 303 -11.96 -14.06 24.34
C LEU A 303 -11.17 -13.81 23.06
N HIS A 304 -10.18 -14.66 22.84
CA HIS A 304 -9.41 -14.74 21.62
C HIS A 304 -9.37 -16.19 21.15
N TYR A 305 -9.68 -16.42 19.88
CA TYR A 305 -9.77 -17.75 19.31
C TYR A 305 -9.42 -17.77 17.83
N HIS A 306 -9.37 -18.97 17.27
CA HIS A 306 -8.99 -19.23 15.89
C HIS A 306 -10.08 -20.01 15.19
N GLU A 307 -10.40 -19.60 13.98
CA GLU A 307 -11.42 -20.23 13.16
C GLU A 307 -11.00 -20.18 11.68
N VAL A 308 -11.55 -21.08 10.87
CA VAL A 308 -11.39 -21.04 9.42
C VAL A 308 -12.74 -20.67 8.82
N VAL A 309 -12.84 -19.46 8.26
CA VAL A 309 -14.08 -18.93 7.71
C VAL A 309 -13.90 -18.66 6.23
N GLY A 310 -14.74 -19.28 5.40
CA GLY A 310 -14.66 -19.13 3.94
C GLY A 310 -13.34 -19.62 3.33
N GLY A 311 -12.66 -20.58 3.97
CA GLY A 311 -11.34 -21.05 3.55
C GLY A 311 -10.16 -20.18 3.98
N GLN A 312 -10.41 -19.08 4.70
CA GLN A 312 -9.40 -18.21 5.27
C GLN A 312 -9.21 -18.51 6.76
N ALA A 313 -7.99 -18.81 7.17
CA ALA A 313 -7.66 -18.91 8.59
C ALA A 313 -7.66 -17.51 9.23
N VAL A 314 -8.44 -17.35 10.30
CA VAL A 314 -8.61 -16.07 11.01
C VAL A 314 -8.30 -16.20 12.50
N SER A 315 -7.87 -15.07 13.07
CA SER A 315 -7.55 -14.92 14.48
C SER A 315 -8.50 -13.87 15.06
N VAL A 316 -9.49 -14.30 15.84
CA VAL A 316 -10.63 -13.49 16.23
C VAL A 316 -10.47 -12.97 17.65
N TYR A 317 -10.48 -11.64 17.81
CA TYR A 317 -10.48 -10.95 19.10
C TYR A 317 -11.88 -10.45 19.39
N LEU A 318 -12.56 -11.08 20.36
CA LEU A 318 -13.91 -10.71 20.77
C LEU A 318 -13.87 -9.75 21.94
N PHE A 319 -14.54 -8.62 21.77
CA PHE A 319 -14.77 -7.62 22.80
C PHE A 319 -16.26 -7.49 23.12
N GLY A 320 -16.56 -7.10 24.35
CA GLY A 320 -17.91 -6.76 24.79
C GLY A 320 -17.99 -5.30 25.23
N VAL A 321 -19.09 -4.63 24.90
CA VAL A 321 -19.44 -3.32 25.44
C VAL A 321 -20.82 -3.41 26.09
N ALA A 322 -20.90 -2.97 27.34
CA ALA A 322 -22.18 -2.85 28.04
C ALA A 322 -22.71 -1.43 27.84
N ILE A 323 -23.97 -1.36 27.41
CA ILE A 323 -24.74 -0.11 27.27
C ILE A 323 -25.80 -0.11 28.37
N GLU A 324 -26.05 1.06 28.97
CA GLU A 324 -27.05 1.21 30.02
C GLU A 324 -28.47 1.16 29.45
N GLU A 325 -28.71 1.87 28.34
CA GLU A 325 -30.00 1.91 27.67
C GLU A 325 -29.89 1.53 26.19
N PRO A 326 -30.77 0.66 25.67
CA PRO A 326 -30.78 0.23 24.26
C PRO A 326 -30.89 1.39 23.26
N SER A 327 -31.52 2.49 23.67
CA SER A 327 -31.76 3.72 22.88
C SER A 327 -30.49 4.54 22.65
N GLN A 328 -29.42 4.32 23.42
CA GLN A 328 -28.15 5.04 23.29
C GLN A 328 -27.33 4.56 22.09
N LEU A 329 -27.71 3.43 21.48
CA LEU A 329 -27.12 2.95 20.24
C LEU A 329 -27.74 3.69 19.03
N LEU A 330 -27.39 4.97 18.84
CA LEU A 330 -27.75 5.70 17.63
C LEU A 330 -26.75 5.41 16.51
N ILE A 331 -27.14 4.52 15.60
CA ILE A 331 -26.35 4.17 14.42
C ILE A 331 -26.52 5.27 13.36
N ASP A 332 -25.61 6.24 13.38
CA ASP A 332 -25.43 7.13 12.24
C ASP A 332 -24.91 6.30 11.06
N CYS A 333 -25.76 6.11 10.05
CA CYS A 333 -25.45 6.24 8.61
C CYS A 333 -26.29 5.36 7.68
N LEU A 334 -27.19 4.49 8.14
CA LEU A 334 -28.29 3.86 7.35
C LEU A 334 -29.07 2.93 8.30
N PRO A 335 -30.40 3.00 8.40
CA PRO A 335 -31.18 2.10 9.24
C PRO A 335 -31.25 0.72 8.55
N GLN A 336 -30.19 -0.05 8.65
CA GLN A 336 -30.27 -1.50 8.44
C GLN A 336 -30.91 -2.11 9.70
N GLN A 337 -31.76 -3.12 9.52
CA GLN A 337 -32.76 -3.57 10.52
C GLN A 337 -32.15 -4.31 11.71
N GLY A 338 -31.24 -3.69 12.46
CA GLY A 338 -30.67 -4.29 13.66
C GLY A 338 -31.67 -4.30 14.81
N ARG A 339 -31.68 -5.39 15.58
CA ARG A 339 -32.59 -5.64 16.69
C ARG A 339 -31.82 -6.09 17.92
N TRP A 340 -32.35 -5.78 19.08
CA TRP A 340 -31.89 -6.34 20.35
C TRP A 340 -32.54 -7.73 20.52
N TRP A 341 -31.70 -8.73 20.73
CA TRP A 341 -32.11 -10.12 20.88
C TRP A 341 -31.85 -10.61 22.31
N PRO A 342 -32.86 -11.18 22.99
CA PRO A 342 -32.64 -11.86 24.26
C PRO A 342 -31.74 -13.06 24.02
N VAL A 343 -30.72 -13.22 24.85
CA VAL A 343 -29.77 -14.34 24.70
C VAL A 343 -30.48 -15.69 24.82
N SER A 344 -31.47 -15.78 25.71
CA SER A 344 -32.32 -16.96 25.89
C SER A 344 -33.10 -17.36 24.63
N HIS A 345 -33.42 -16.41 23.75
CA HIS A 345 -34.15 -16.67 22.50
C HIS A 345 -33.21 -17.08 21.37
N LEU A 346 -31.91 -16.80 21.47
CA LEU A 346 -30.94 -17.16 20.43
C LEU A 346 -30.82 -18.68 20.29
N ALA A 347 -30.80 -19.45 21.38
CA ALA A 347 -30.73 -20.92 21.32
C ALA A 347 -31.83 -21.53 20.44
N GLN A 348 -33.08 -21.09 20.64
CA GLN A 348 -34.24 -21.61 19.91
C GLN A 348 -34.29 -21.12 18.45
N GLN A 349 -33.76 -19.92 18.20
CA GLN A 349 -33.72 -19.33 16.87
C GLN A 349 -32.47 -19.70 16.07
N CYS A 350 -31.43 -20.27 16.69
CA CYS A 350 -30.25 -20.78 15.99
C CYS A 350 -30.60 -21.89 14.98
N GLU A 351 -31.74 -22.57 15.16
CA GLU A 351 -32.25 -23.56 14.22
C GLU A 351 -33.07 -22.95 13.07
N HIS A 352 -33.58 -21.72 13.22
CA HIS A 352 -34.55 -21.11 12.30
C HIS A 352 -34.02 -19.86 11.58
N CYS A 353 -33.06 -19.14 12.16
CA CYS A 353 -32.42 -17.95 11.58
C CYS A 353 -31.05 -18.29 11.01
N GLN A 354 -30.70 -17.69 9.87
CA GLN A 354 -29.35 -17.78 9.30
C GLN A 354 -28.40 -16.87 10.10
N PHE A 355 -27.89 -17.36 11.22
CA PHE A 355 -26.81 -16.67 11.94
C PHE A 355 -25.46 -16.90 11.26
N SER A 356 -24.53 -15.97 11.47
CA SER A 356 -23.17 -16.14 10.96
C SER A 356 -22.44 -17.29 11.69
N PRO A 357 -21.43 -17.93 11.06
CA PRO A 357 -20.61 -18.94 11.71
C PRO A 357 -19.94 -18.44 13.00
N TYR A 358 -19.56 -17.16 13.03
CA TYR A 358 -18.97 -16.54 14.21
C TYR A 358 -19.93 -16.51 15.40
N LEU A 359 -21.20 -16.15 15.17
CA LEU A 359 -22.16 -16.09 16.27
C LEU A 359 -22.42 -17.49 16.86
N HIS A 360 -22.42 -18.53 16.03
CA HIS A 360 -22.52 -19.91 16.51
C HIS A 360 -21.33 -20.33 17.38
N SER A 361 -20.10 -19.93 17.03
CA SER A 361 -18.91 -20.23 17.84
C SER A 361 -18.85 -19.40 19.13
N GLU A 362 -19.37 -18.16 19.10
CA GLU A 362 -19.36 -17.23 20.24
C GLU A 362 -20.52 -17.44 21.23
N TYR A 363 -21.67 -17.96 20.76
CA TYR A 363 -22.91 -18.07 21.54
C TYR A 363 -22.74 -18.74 22.92
N PRO A 364 -22.12 -19.93 23.05
CA PRO A 364 -22.03 -20.62 24.34
C PRO A 364 -21.29 -19.78 25.40
N TYR A 365 -20.28 -19.04 24.98
CA TYR A 365 -19.53 -18.16 25.87
C TYR A 365 -20.33 -16.91 26.25
N LEU A 366 -21.01 -16.30 25.27
CA LEU A 366 -21.85 -15.12 25.50
C LEU A 366 -22.99 -15.43 26.45
N GLU A 367 -23.64 -16.59 26.30
CA GLU A 367 -24.69 -17.07 27.20
C GLU A 367 -24.18 -17.18 28.64
N GLN A 368 -23.09 -17.90 28.86
CA GLN A 368 -22.52 -18.08 30.20
C GLN A 368 -22.12 -16.74 30.83
N THR A 369 -21.48 -15.86 30.06
CA THR A 369 -20.97 -14.58 30.55
C THR A 369 -22.10 -13.62 30.91
N LEU A 370 -23.15 -13.57 30.07
CA LEU A 370 -24.30 -12.69 30.30
C LEU A 370 -25.18 -13.20 31.44
N LEU A 371 -25.44 -14.50 31.51
CA LEU A 371 -26.17 -15.10 32.63
C LEU A 371 -25.46 -14.89 33.97
N LEU A 372 -24.12 -15.03 33.99
CA LEU A 372 -23.32 -14.75 35.18
C LEU A 372 -23.43 -13.27 35.58
N ALA A 373 -23.30 -12.35 34.62
CA ALA A 373 -23.41 -10.92 34.86
C ALA A 373 -24.81 -10.49 35.32
N GLU A 374 -25.86 -11.19 34.92
CA GLU A 374 -27.23 -10.96 35.38
C GLU A 374 -27.42 -11.46 36.82
N ARG A 375 -26.95 -12.66 37.14
CA ARG A 375 -26.98 -13.20 38.52
C ARG A 375 -26.23 -12.30 39.49
N LEU A 376 -25.08 -11.77 39.09
CA LEU A 376 -24.31 -10.84 39.93
C LEU A 376 -25.00 -9.49 40.10
N ARG A 377 -25.77 -9.04 39.11
CA ARG A 377 -26.57 -7.81 39.23
C ARG A 377 -27.76 -8.01 40.13
N SER A 378 -28.49 -9.12 39.99
CA SER A 378 -29.67 -9.41 40.82
C SER A 378 -29.33 -9.64 42.28
N THR A 379 -28.16 -10.23 42.59
CA THR A 379 -27.66 -10.34 43.97
C THR A 379 -27.20 -8.99 44.54
N ALA A 380 -26.65 -8.10 43.73
CA ALA A 380 -26.24 -6.77 44.18
C ALA A 380 -27.44 -5.84 44.44
N THR A 381 -28.53 -5.94 43.67
CA THR A 381 -29.76 -5.18 43.94
C THR A 381 -30.51 -5.71 45.16
N SER A 382 -30.55 -7.03 45.38
CA SER A 382 -31.23 -7.60 46.55
C SER A 382 -30.52 -7.33 47.88
N SER A 383 -29.18 -7.19 47.87
CA SER A 383 -28.44 -6.75 49.06
C SER A 383 -28.59 -5.25 49.36
N SER A 384 -28.88 -4.41 48.34
CA SER A 384 -29.14 -2.98 48.57
C SER A 384 -30.54 -2.66 49.13
N SER A 385 -31.50 -3.57 48.96
CA SER A 385 -32.87 -3.41 49.46
C SER A 385 -33.11 -4.00 50.86
N THR A 386 -32.07 -4.51 51.52
CA THR A 386 -32.14 -5.09 52.87
C THR A 386 -31.48 -4.20 53.94
N ASP A 387 -30.93 -3.05 53.54
CA ASP A 387 -30.28 -2.05 54.41
C ASP A 387 -31.10 -0.72 54.55
N GLU A 388 -32.35 -0.69 54.07
CA GLU A 388 -33.37 0.33 54.46
C GLU A 388 -34.36 -0.29 55.45
#